data_AF-A0A915AQR9-F1
#
_entry.id   AF-A0A915AQR9-F1
#
_cell.length_a   1.000
_cell.length_b   1.000
_cell.length_c   1.000
_cell.angle_alpha   90.00
_cell.angle_beta   90.00
_cell.angle_gamma   90.00
#
_symmetry.space_group_name_H-M   'P 1'
#
loop_
_entity.id
_entity.type
_entity.pdbx_description
1 polymer ?
#
loop_
_entity_poly.entity_id
_entity_poly.type
_entity_poly.pdbx_seq_one_letter_code
_entity_poly.pdbx_strand_id
1 'polypeptide(L)'
;MSRRLGLVTLTHAILGSFGDIEAGIFNLMTVPLKVFFNESLTAHYGDVSAESFSLYFSTVASLLFVGIIIGAFTMGYLMDYIGRKPTAVILRSSLGVVSGLCMFIAKPLMCFELFSLGHFLAGIVCAFRIVLVIYMAECSPDNLRGLTSVAMSSGSVLAMVIVTPLCLPSVLGNAELWICLPAICSVMALLHLSIAVFFPQSPKHLYIYNHDTPRSKESVLFYHGSVANFGQRFG
;
A
#
# COMPACT_ATOMS: atom_id res chain seq x y z
N MET A 1 -3.00 24.69 8.07
CA MET A 1 -2.89 23.73 6.95
C MET A 1 -3.77 24.21 5.80
N SER A 2 -3.28 24.22 4.55
CA SER A 2 -4.13 24.59 3.41
C SER A 2 -5.22 23.53 3.19
N ARG A 3 -6.38 23.92 2.66
CA ARG A 3 -7.48 22.98 2.37
C ARG A 3 -7.04 21.85 1.44
N ARG A 4 -6.20 22.18 0.44
CA ARG A 4 -5.66 21.23 -0.54
C ARG A 4 -4.70 20.22 0.09
N LEU A 5 -3.77 20.67 0.94
CA LEU A 5 -2.86 19.76 1.65
C LEU A 5 -3.62 18.83 2.60
N GLY A 6 -4.64 19.35 3.27
CA GLY A 6 -5.51 18.52 4.12
C GLY A 6 -6.21 17.41 3.35
N LEU A 7 -6.80 17.75 2.20
CA LEU A 7 -7.46 16.77 1.32
C LEU A 7 -6.48 15.71 0.83
N VAL A 8 -5.31 16.12 0.34
CA VAL A 8 -4.26 15.17 -0.13
C VAL A 8 -3.81 14.25 0.99
N THR A 9 -3.57 14.80 2.19
CA THR A 9 -3.16 14.02 3.36
C THR A 9 -4.24 13.00 3.73
N LEU A 10 -5.52 13.41 3.75
CA LEU A 10 -6.64 12.55 4.06
C LEU A 10 -6.79 11.42 3.02
N THR A 11 -6.67 11.74 1.72
CA THR A 11 -6.71 10.75 0.65
C THR A 11 -5.63 9.68 0.84
N HIS A 12 -4.39 10.06 1.13
CA HIS A 12 -3.30 9.12 1.37
C HIS A 12 -3.39 8.36 2.70
N ALA A 13 -3.96 8.99 3.73
CA ALA A 13 -4.18 8.38 5.03
C ALA A 13 -5.28 7.31 4.98
N ILE A 14 -6.39 7.60 4.31
CA ILE A 14 -7.52 6.67 4.20
C ILE A 14 -7.27 5.64 3.10
N LEU A 15 -7.18 6.07 1.84
CA LEU A 15 -7.11 5.11 0.74
C LEU A 15 -5.76 4.41 0.72
N GLY A 16 -4.66 5.11 1.00
CA GLY A 16 -3.32 4.52 1.03
C GLY A 16 -3.06 3.50 2.16
N SER A 17 -4.05 3.25 3.03
CA SER A 17 -4.01 2.19 4.05
C SER A 17 -4.28 0.79 3.48
N PHE A 18 -4.74 0.67 2.22
CA PHE A 18 -5.00 -0.62 1.57
C PHE A 18 -3.80 -1.58 1.71
N GLY A 19 -2.57 -1.09 1.58
CA GLY A 19 -1.37 -1.92 1.65
C GLY A 19 -1.08 -2.46 3.05
N ASP A 20 -1.49 -1.72 4.10
CA ASP A 20 -1.37 -2.18 5.48
C ASP A 20 -2.39 -3.31 5.74
N ILE A 21 -3.59 -3.17 5.20
CA ILE A 21 -4.63 -4.19 5.27
C ILE A 21 -4.20 -5.45 4.49
N GLU A 22 -3.73 -5.31 3.25
CA GLU A 22 -3.24 -6.42 2.41
C GLU A 22 -2.15 -7.24 3.09
N ALA A 23 -1.15 -6.57 3.68
CA ALA A 23 -0.09 -7.22 4.43
C ALA A 23 -0.64 -8.00 5.65
N GLY A 24 -1.73 -7.51 6.25
CA GLY A 24 -2.42 -8.14 7.37
C GLY A 24 -3.34 -9.31 7.00
N ILE A 25 -3.74 -9.47 5.74
CA ILE A 25 -4.76 -10.47 5.32
C ILE A 25 -4.40 -11.87 5.78
N PHE A 26 -3.15 -12.31 5.58
CA PHE A 26 -2.73 -13.66 5.94
C PHE A 26 -2.94 -13.96 7.42
N ASN A 27 -2.56 -13.00 8.27
CA ASN A 27 -2.70 -13.14 9.72
C ASN A 27 -4.16 -13.02 10.16
N LEU A 28 -4.88 -12.01 9.66
CA LEU A 28 -6.28 -11.73 10.00
C LEU A 28 -7.23 -12.85 9.56
N MET A 29 -6.94 -13.51 8.43
CA MET A 29 -7.77 -14.56 7.82
C MET A 29 -7.13 -15.96 7.95
N THR A 30 -6.31 -16.18 8.97
CA THR A 30 -5.54 -17.45 9.13
C THR A 30 -6.44 -18.68 9.07
N VAL A 31 -7.60 -18.68 9.74
CA VAL A 31 -8.49 -19.85 9.82
C VAL A 31 -9.06 -20.22 8.45
N PRO A 32 -9.77 -19.33 7.72
CA PRO A 32 -10.28 -19.68 6.39
C PRO A 32 -9.16 -19.92 5.37
N LEU A 33 -8.00 -19.26 5.49
CA LEU A 33 -6.86 -19.52 4.60
C LEU A 33 -6.27 -20.92 4.79
N LYS A 34 -6.21 -21.43 6.01
CA LYS A 34 -5.77 -22.82 6.25
C LYS A 34 -6.71 -23.82 5.57
N VAL A 35 -8.02 -23.58 5.63
CA VAL A 35 -9.02 -24.42 4.94
C VAL A 35 -8.79 -24.37 3.43
N PHE A 36 -8.74 -23.16 2.84
CA PHE A 36 -8.48 -22.97 1.42
C PHE A 36 -7.17 -23.61 0.95
N PHE A 37 -6.08 -23.45 1.71
CA PHE A 37 -4.78 -24.02 1.34
C PHE A 37 -4.81 -25.54 1.40
N ASN A 38 -5.50 -26.12 2.38
CA ASN A 38 -5.64 -27.57 2.48
C ASN A 38 -6.43 -28.12 1.30
N GLU A 39 -7.56 -27.50 0.97
CA GLU A 39 -8.38 -27.89 -0.19
C GLU A 39 -7.61 -27.75 -1.52
N SER A 40 -6.88 -26.65 -1.70
CA SER A 40 -6.05 -26.42 -2.89
C SER A 40 -4.92 -27.44 -3.00
N LEU A 41 -4.18 -27.69 -1.91
CA LEU A 41 -3.10 -28.68 -1.89
C LEU A 41 -3.62 -30.10 -2.17
N THR A 42 -4.72 -30.51 -1.55
CA THR A 42 -5.33 -31.82 -1.80
C THR A 42 -5.79 -31.96 -3.25
N ALA A 43 -6.34 -30.91 -3.84
CA ALA A 43 -6.80 -30.93 -5.23
C ALA A 43 -5.65 -31.10 -6.25
N HIS A 44 -4.49 -30.48 -6.01
CA HIS A 44 -3.36 -30.50 -6.96
C HIS A 44 -2.34 -31.61 -6.71
N TYR A 45 -2.08 -31.94 -5.44
CA TYR A 45 -0.98 -32.83 -5.03
C TYR A 45 -1.46 -34.07 -4.25
N GLY A 46 -2.76 -34.20 -3.98
CA GLY A 46 -3.31 -35.27 -3.15
C GLY A 46 -3.13 -35.00 -1.65
N ASP A 47 -3.43 -35.99 -0.80
CA ASP A 47 -3.37 -35.82 0.64
C ASP A 47 -1.96 -35.50 1.13
N VAL A 48 -1.82 -34.34 1.77
CA VAL A 48 -0.56 -33.82 2.29
C VAL A 48 -0.49 -34.09 3.80
N SER A 49 0.68 -34.51 4.28
CA SER A 49 0.91 -34.69 5.72
C SER A 49 0.76 -33.37 6.48
N ALA A 50 0.40 -33.42 7.77
CA ALA A 50 0.29 -32.23 8.61
C ALA A 50 1.61 -31.42 8.71
N GLU A 51 2.76 -32.12 8.67
CA GLU A 51 4.08 -31.51 8.67
C GLU A 51 4.35 -30.75 7.37
N SER A 52 4.13 -31.40 6.23
CA SER A 52 4.28 -30.78 4.91
C SER A 52 3.33 -29.58 4.74
N PHE A 53 2.07 -29.68 5.16
CA PHE A 53 1.13 -28.56 5.16
C PHE A 53 1.66 -27.37 5.97
N SER A 54 2.18 -27.63 7.17
CA SER A 54 2.75 -26.60 8.03
C SER A 54 3.96 -25.91 7.38
N LEU A 55 4.80 -26.66 6.66
CA LEU A 55 5.92 -26.12 5.89
C LEU A 55 5.45 -25.22 4.74
N TYR A 56 4.46 -25.64 3.95
CA TYR A 56 3.89 -24.79 2.89
C TYR A 56 3.29 -23.51 3.47
N PHE A 57 2.44 -23.62 4.49
CA PHE A 57 1.76 -22.48 5.10
C PHE A 57 2.75 -21.45 5.67
N SER A 58 3.78 -21.91 6.40
CA SER A 58 4.83 -21.04 6.95
C SER A 58 5.75 -20.44 5.89
N THR A 59 6.03 -21.18 4.82
CA THR A 59 6.77 -20.65 3.66
C THR A 59 6.01 -19.50 3.03
N VAL A 60 4.70 -19.67 2.78
CA VAL A 60 3.85 -18.61 2.24
C VAL A 60 3.80 -17.41 3.17
N ALA A 61 3.60 -17.62 4.48
CA ALA A 61 3.63 -16.55 5.48
C ALA A 61 4.94 -15.71 5.41
N SER A 62 6.07 -16.38 5.14
CA SER A 62 7.38 -15.74 5.10
C SER A 62 7.61 -14.91 3.83
N LEU A 63 6.87 -15.17 2.74
CA LEU A 63 7.02 -14.44 1.47
C LEU A 63 6.71 -12.94 1.60
N LEU A 64 5.85 -12.54 2.55
CA LEU A 64 5.62 -11.14 2.86
C LEU A 64 6.93 -10.42 3.22
N PHE A 65 7.73 -11.02 4.10
CA PHE A 65 8.99 -10.43 4.54
C PHE A 65 10.02 -10.40 3.41
N VAL A 66 10.06 -11.43 2.56
CA VAL A 66 10.90 -11.42 1.35
C VAL A 66 10.52 -10.25 0.44
N GLY A 67 9.22 -10.03 0.24
CA GLY A 67 8.70 -8.87 -0.50
C GLY A 67 9.10 -7.53 0.12
N ILE A 68 9.03 -7.41 1.44
CA ILE A 68 9.45 -6.20 2.17
C ILE A 68 10.95 -5.93 1.96
N ILE A 69 11.80 -6.95 2.07
CA ILE A 69 13.25 -6.83 1.89
C ILE A 69 13.56 -6.34 0.47
N ILE A 70 13.01 -7.01 -0.55
CA ILE A 70 13.22 -6.63 -1.95
C ILE A 70 12.69 -5.21 -2.21
N GLY A 71 11.51 -4.88 -1.67
CA GLY A 71 10.93 -3.54 -1.76
C GLY A 71 11.82 -2.48 -1.12
N ALA A 72 12.39 -2.74 0.06
CA ALA A 72 13.26 -1.81 0.76
C ALA A 72 14.57 -1.52 0.00
N PHE A 73 15.17 -2.54 -0.62
CA PHE A 73 16.38 -2.34 -1.45
C PHE A 73 16.10 -1.59 -2.75
N THR A 74 14.92 -1.79 -3.34
CA THR A 74 14.58 -1.21 -4.66
C THR A 74 13.94 0.16 -4.59
N MET A 75 13.21 0.49 -3.51
CA MET A 75 12.42 1.71 -3.41
C MET A 75 13.25 3.00 -3.56
N GLY A 76 14.49 3.01 -3.04
CA GLY A 76 15.36 4.18 -3.07
C GLY A 76 15.82 4.53 -4.48
N TYR A 77 16.30 3.53 -5.23
CA TYR A 77 16.67 3.69 -6.63
C TYR A 77 15.48 4.15 -7.48
N LEU A 78 14.30 3.52 -7.28
CA LEU A 78 13.10 3.86 -8.02
C LEU A 78 12.64 5.30 -7.74
N MET A 79 12.56 5.72 -6.47
CA MET A 79 12.07 7.07 -6.15
C MET A 79 12.98 8.20 -6.65
N ASP A 80 14.26 7.90 -6.88
CA ASP A 80 15.21 8.84 -7.46
C ASP A 80 15.16 8.82 -9.00
N TYR A 81 15.00 7.65 -9.62
CA TYR A 81 14.98 7.49 -11.07
C TYR A 81 13.62 7.84 -11.72
N ILE A 82 12.51 7.22 -11.27
CA ILE A 82 11.16 7.51 -11.81
C ILE A 82 10.47 8.66 -11.08
N GLY A 83 10.98 9.03 -9.91
CA GLY A 83 10.45 10.11 -9.08
C GLY A 83 9.52 9.66 -7.96
N ARG A 84 9.35 10.55 -6.98
CA ARG A 84 8.69 10.24 -5.70
C ARG A 84 7.21 9.92 -5.86
N LYS A 85 6.42 10.76 -6.52
CA LYS A 85 4.99 10.49 -6.75
C LYS A 85 4.76 9.27 -7.66
N PRO A 86 5.42 9.11 -8.82
CA PRO A 86 5.25 7.91 -9.64
C PRO A 86 5.52 6.61 -8.88
N THR A 87 6.57 6.59 -8.04
CA THR A 87 6.85 5.44 -7.16
C THR A 87 5.78 5.26 -6.08
N ALA A 88 5.49 6.32 -5.33
CA ALA A 88 4.60 6.28 -4.16
C ALA A 88 3.12 6.06 -4.50
N VAL A 89 2.70 6.50 -5.68
CA VAL A 89 1.31 6.46 -6.12
C VAL A 89 1.11 5.44 -7.22
N ILE A 90 1.77 5.60 -8.37
CA ILE A 90 1.48 4.79 -9.56
C ILE A 90 1.96 3.37 -9.35
N LEU A 91 3.26 3.19 -9.12
CA LEU A 91 3.87 1.87 -8.97
C LEU A 91 3.30 1.14 -7.76
N ARG A 92 3.28 1.80 -6.59
CA ARG A 92 2.74 1.20 -5.37
C ARG A 92 1.28 0.79 -5.48
N SER A 93 0.40 1.65 -6.00
CA SER A 93 -1.03 1.32 -6.08
C SER A 93 -1.32 0.29 -7.17
N SER A 94 -0.57 0.31 -8.27
CA SER A 94 -0.68 -0.72 -9.31
C SER A 94 -0.27 -2.09 -8.77
N LEU A 95 0.83 -2.16 -8.01
CA LEU A 95 1.24 -3.39 -7.32
C LEU A 95 0.20 -3.85 -6.29
N GLY A 96 -0.43 -2.91 -5.57
CA GLY A 96 -1.55 -3.20 -4.67
C GLY A 96 -2.74 -3.83 -5.38
N VAL A 97 -3.19 -3.23 -6.49
CA VAL A 97 -4.27 -3.80 -7.31
C VAL A 97 -3.92 -5.22 -7.78
N VAL A 98 -2.70 -5.43 -8.28
CA VAL A 98 -2.27 -6.78 -8.72
C VAL A 98 -2.20 -7.76 -7.55
N SER A 99 -1.65 -7.34 -6.41
CA SER A 99 -1.57 -8.10 -5.16
C SER A 99 -2.95 -8.59 -4.72
N GLY A 100 -3.89 -7.68 -4.52
CA GLY A 100 -5.24 -8.00 -4.08
C GLY A 100 -6.03 -8.81 -5.11
N LEU A 101 -5.86 -8.56 -6.42
CA LEU A 101 -6.49 -9.37 -7.47
C LEU A 101 -5.95 -10.81 -7.49
N CYS A 102 -4.64 -11.00 -7.33
CA CYS A 102 -4.06 -12.35 -7.22
C CYS A 102 -4.65 -13.10 -6.02
N MET A 103 -4.72 -12.46 -4.85
CA MET A 103 -5.35 -13.07 -3.66
C MET A 103 -6.84 -13.37 -3.85
N PHE A 104 -7.58 -12.48 -4.52
CA PHE A 104 -9.01 -12.65 -4.78
C PHE A 104 -9.28 -13.82 -5.75
N ILE A 105 -8.53 -13.88 -6.85
CA ILE A 105 -8.68 -14.90 -7.90
C ILE A 105 -8.15 -16.27 -7.45
N ALA A 106 -7.28 -16.32 -6.43
CA ALA A 106 -6.72 -17.56 -5.90
C ALA A 106 -7.78 -18.58 -5.46
N LYS A 107 -8.87 -18.12 -4.80
CA LYS A 107 -9.96 -19.01 -4.35
C LYS A 107 -10.73 -19.65 -5.52
N PRO A 108 -11.32 -18.91 -6.48
CA PRO A 108 -12.09 -19.53 -7.56
C PRO A 108 -11.23 -20.41 -8.47
N LEU A 109 -9.92 -20.14 -8.59
CA LEU A 109 -8.99 -21.00 -9.33
C LEU A 109 -8.42 -22.16 -8.49
N MET A 110 -8.77 -22.25 -7.20
CA MET A 110 -8.23 -23.25 -6.27
C MET A 110 -6.69 -23.31 -6.30
N CYS A 111 -6.02 -22.15 -6.34
CA CYS A 111 -4.57 -22.05 -6.51
C CYS A 111 -3.94 -21.21 -5.39
N PHE A 112 -3.36 -21.88 -4.39
CA PHE A 112 -2.67 -21.20 -3.30
C PHE A 112 -1.36 -20.54 -3.74
N GLU A 113 -0.73 -21.00 -4.82
CA GLU A 113 0.48 -20.37 -5.39
C GLU A 113 0.18 -18.95 -5.87
N LEU A 114 -1.01 -18.72 -6.45
CA LEU A 114 -1.45 -17.39 -6.85
C LEU A 114 -1.69 -16.48 -5.63
N PHE A 115 -2.25 -17.02 -4.54
CA PHE A 115 -2.34 -16.29 -3.28
C PHE A 115 -0.94 -15.93 -2.76
N SER A 116 0.01 -16.85 -2.85
CA SER A 116 1.40 -16.68 -2.42
C SER A 116 2.10 -15.55 -3.18
N LEU A 117 1.87 -15.46 -4.50
CA LEU A 117 2.34 -14.34 -5.31
C LEU A 117 1.72 -13.01 -4.86
N GLY A 118 0.41 -12.97 -4.62
CA GLY A 118 -0.27 -11.79 -4.09
C GLY A 118 0.33 -11.36 -2.74
N HIS A 119 0.57 -12.31 -1.84
CA HIS A 119 1.14 -12.04 -0.51
C HIS A 119 2.58 -11.54 -0.56
N PHE A 120 3.38 -12.06 -1.48
CA PHE A 120 4.70 -11.52 -1.78
C PHE A 120 4.63 -10.06 -2.27
N LEU A 121 3.74 -9.76 -3.22
CA LEU A 121 3.55 -8.42 -3.77
C LEU A 121 3.06 -7.43 -2.70
N ALA A 122 2.16 -7.86 -1.80
CA ALA A 122 1.73 -7.06 -0.65
C ALA A 122 2.92 -6.63 0.22
N GLY A 123 3.94 -7.48 0.36
CA GLY A 123 5.19 -7.15 1.05
C GLY A 123 5.95 -6.00 0.39
N ILE A 124 6.08 -6.01 -0.94
CA ILE A 124 6.70 -4.91 -1.71
C ILE A 124 5.86 -3.62 -1.54
N VAL A 125 4.54 -3.71 -1.63
CA VAL A 125 3.60 -2.60 -1.42
C VAL A 125 3.75 -2.01 -0.02
N CYS A 126 3.97 -2.84 1.00
CA CYS A 126 4.23 -2.43 2.37
C CYS A 126 5.53 -1.60 2.45
N ALA A 127 6.63 -2.08 1.87
CA ALA A 127 7.90 -1.34 1.85
C ALA A 127 7.75 0.04 1.16
N PHE A 128 7.02 0.10 0.04
CA PHE A 128 6.83 1.34 -0.71
C PHE A 128 5.97 2.38 0.03
N ARG A 129 5.36 2.03 1.18
CA ARG A 129 4.72 3.00 2.11
C ARG A 129 5.69 4.08 2.53
N ILE A 130 6.97 3.75 2.71
CA ILE A 130 8.00 4.71 3.10
C ILE A 130 8.14 5.81 2.06
N VAL A 131 8.11 5.46 0.77
CA VAL A 131 8.20 6.46 -0.33
C VAL A 131 7.00 7.41 -0.31
N LEU A 132 5.81 6.90 0.04
CA LEU A 132 4.62 7.75 0.19
C LEU A 132 4.76 8.75 1.35
N VAL A 133 5.34 8.32 2.47
CA VAL A 133 5.62 9.20 3.61
C VAL A 133 6.67 10.25 3.22
N ILE A 134 7.73 9.86 2.50
CA ILE A 134 8.74 10.80 1.99
C ILE A 134 8.10 11.83 1.05
N TYR A 135 7.30 11.38 0.09
CA TYR A 135 6.58 12.25 -0.83
C TYR A 135 5.72 13.28 -0.07
N MET A 136 4.95 12.84 0.93
CA MET A 136 4.14 13.75 1.75
C MET A 136 4.99 14.71 2.59
N ALA A 137 6.12 14.26 3.13
CA ALA A 137 7.04 15.12 3.86
C ALA A 137 7.67 16.20 2.96
N GLU A 138 7.97 15.88 1.71
CA GLU A 138 8.49 16.85 0.72
C GLU A 138 7.42 17.85 0.25
N CYS A 139 6.15 17.44 0.22
CA CYS A 139 5.02 18.30 -0.14
C CYS A 139 4.54 19.21 1.01
N SER A 140 4.82 18.85 2.27
CA SER A 140 4.33 19.59 3.43
C SER A 140 5.27 20.74 3.86
N PRO A 141 4.71 21.88 4.30
CA PRO A 141 5.46 22.96 4.94
C PRO A 141 6.24 22.46 6.16
N ASP A 142 7.40 23.06 6.43
CA ASP A 142 8.31 22.66 7.51
C ASP A 142 7.59 22.54 8.87
N ASN A 143 6.68 23.46 9.20
CA ASN A 143 5.90 23.46 10.45
C ASN A 143 4.72 22.47 10.49
N LEU A 144 4.31 21.88 9.36
CA LEU A 144 3.19 20.94 9.25
C LEU A 144 3.61 19.52 8.87
N ARG A 145 4.90 19.28 8.63
CA ARG A 145 5.44 17.95 8.30
C ARG A 145 5.10 16.90 9.36
N GLY A 146 5.31 17.23 10.64
CA GLY A 146 5.00 16.34 11.75
C GLY A 146 3.52 15.96 11.77
N LEU A 147 2.62 16.93 11.65
CA LEU A 147 1.18 16.70 11.61
C LEU A 147 0.76 15.82 10.42
N THR A 148 1.36 16.04 9.25
CA THR A 148 1.08 15.24 8.04
C THR A 148 1.48 13.78 8.24
N SER A 149 2.67 13.54 8.80
CA SER A 149 3.16 12.19 9.08
C SER A 149 2.27 11.48 10.11
N VAL A 150 1.88 12.18 11.19
CA VAL A 150 0.98 11.62 12.20
C VAL A 150 -0.38 11.30 11.58
N ALA A 151 -0.95 12.18 10.76
CA ALA A 151 -2.23 11.93 10.10
C ALA A 151 -2.18 10.68 9.19
N MET A 152 -1.09 10.46 8.46
CA MET A 152 -0.89 9.26 7.65
C MET A 152 -0.85 7.99 8.48
N SER A 153 -0.08 7.97 9.58
CA SER A 153 0.02 6.80 10.47
C SER A 153 -1.29 6.54 11.21
N SER A 154 -1.95 7.58 11.72
CA SER A 154 -3.24 7.46 12.38
C SER A 154 -4.32 6.93 11.43
N GLY A 155 -4.31 7.34 10.16
CA GLY A 155 -5.21 6.79 9.14
C GLY A 155 -5.07 5.27 8.98
N SER A 156 -3.83 4.78 8.88
CA SER A 156 -3.55 3.34 8.81
C SER A 156 -4.01 2.59 10.07
N VAL A 157 -3.75 3.14 11.27
CA VAL A 157 -4.19 2.53 12.53
C VAL A 157 -5.71 2.48 12.62
N LEU A 158 -6.40 3.58 12.29
CA LEU A 158 -7.86 3.62 12.28
C LEU A 158 -8.47 2.62 11.28
N ALA A 159 -7.88 2.51 10.09
CA ALA A 159 -8.30 1.52 9.10
C ALA A 159 -8.17 0.09 9.65
N MET A 160 -7.06 -0.24 10.31
CA MET A 160 -6.87 -1.55 10.93
C MET A 160 -7.84 -1.82 12.08
N VAL A 161 -8.15 -0.82 12.91
CA VAL A 161 -9.15 -0.92 13.99
C VAL A 161 -10.55 -1.21 13.42
N ILE A 162 -10.91 -0.60 12.28
CA ILE A 162 -12.19 -0.83 11.60
C ILE A 162 -12.22 -2.22 10.94
N VAL A 163 -11.13 -2.64 10.29
CA VAL A 163 -11.07 -3.90 9.54
C VAL A 163 -11.01 -5.12 10.46
N THR A 164 -10.28 -5.05 11.58
CA THR A 164 -10.04 -6.23 12.44
C THR A 164 -11.35 -6.92 12.91
N PRO A 165 -12.40 -6.21 13.37
CA PRO A 165 -13.69 -6.82 13.69
C PRO A 165 -14.40 -7.43 12.47
N LEU A 166 -14.22 -6.88 11.28
CA LEU A 166 -14.80 -7.44 10.04
C LEU A 166 -14.18 -8.79 9.68
N CYS A 167 -12.96 -9.07 10.14
CA CYS A 167 -12.28 -10.34 9.94
C CYS A 167 -12.76 -11.46 10.89
N LEU A 168 -13.75 -11.22 11.74
CA LEU A 168 -14.32 -12.26 12.58
C LEU A 168 -15.07 -13.32 11.73
N PRO A 169 -15.09 -14.60 12.17
CA PRO A 169 -15.81 -15.66 11.45
C PRO A 169 -17.30 -15.39 11.20
N SER A 170 -17.94 -14.64 12.11
CA SER A 170 -19.34 -14.21 12.00
C SER A 170 -19.59 -13.14 10.92
N VAL A 171 -18.52 -12.55 10.35
CA VAL A 171 -18.59 -11.48 9.34
C VAL A 171 -17.87 -11.94 8.06
N LEU A 172 -16.64 -11.49 7.80
CA LEU A 172 -15.87 -11.87 6.60
C LEU A 172 -14.89 -13.03 6.85
N GLY A 173 -14.57 -13.35 8.10
CA GLY A 173 -13.54 -14.33 8.48
C GLY A 173 -13.89 -15.80 8.34
N ASN A 174 -14.79 -16.14 7.41
CA ASN A 174 -15.22 -17.51 7.15
C ASN A 174 -14.73 -17.99 5.78
N ALA A 175 -14.86 -19.29 5.52
CA ALA A 175 -14.38 -19.94 4.29
C ALA A 175 -14.97 -19.33 3.01
N GLU A 176 -16.17 -18.75 3.10
CA GLU A 176 -16.84 -18.17 1.95
C GLU A 176 -16.42 -16.73 1.66
N LEU A 177 -16.43 -15.87 2.68
CA LEU A 177 -16.38 -14.43 2.53
C LEU A 177 -14.98 -13.81 2.69
N TRP A 178 -13.96 -14.57 3.05
CA TRP A 178 -12.62 -14.02 3.28
C TRP A 178 -12.03 -13.32 2.05
N ILE A 179 -12.41 -13.74 0.84
CA ILE A 179 -12.02 -13.14 -0.44
C ILE A 179 -12.53 -11.71 -0.63
N CYS A 180 -13.56 -11.29 0.12
CA CYS A 180 -14.05 -9.92 0.05
C CYS A 180 -13.00 -8.91 0.54
N LEU A 181 -12.15 -9.30 1.50
CA LEU A 181 -11.12 -8.40 2.04
C LEU A 181 -10.05 -8.00 1.00
N PRO A 182 -9.39 -8.94 0.28
CA PRO A 182 -8.48 -8.57 -0.80
C PRO A 182 -9.17 -7.83 -1.96
N ALA A 183 -10.46 -8.13 -2.23
CA ALA A 183 -11.23 -7.38 -3.23
C ALA A 183 -11.43 -5.92 -2.82
N ILE A 184 -11.82 -5.67 -1.56
CA ILE A 184 -11.96 -4.30 -1.00
C ILE A 184 -10.62 -3.56 -1.08
N CYS A 185 -9.51 -4.22 -0.73
CA CYS A 185 -8.18 -3.62 -0.82
C CYS A 185 -7.81 -3.24 -2.26
N SER A 186 -8.11 -4.11 -3.23
CA SER A 186 -7.90 -3.84 -4.66
C SER A 186 -8.70 -2.62 -5.12
N VAL A 187 -9.96 -2.49 -4.69
CA VAL A 187 -10.79 -1.33 -5.00
C VAL A 187 -10.23 -0.06 -4.34
N MET A 188 -9.80 -0.12 -3.09
CA MET A 188 -9.17 1.01 -2.41
C MET A 188 -7.86 1.43 -3.11
N ALA A 189 -7.05 0.48 -3.55
CA ALA A 189 -5.83 0.74 -4.31
C ALA A 189 -6.12 1.41 -5.66
N LEU A 190 -7.14 0.95 -6.37
CA LEU A 190 -7.58 1.54 -7.63
C LEU A 190 -8.12 2.96 -7.44
N LEU A 191 -8.91 3.20 -6.39
CA LEU A 191 -9.40 4.52 -6.03
C LEU A 191 -8.25 5.46 -5.64
N HIS A 192 -7.29 4.96 -4.85
CA HIS A 192 -6.08 5.70 -4.49
C HIS A 192 -5.30 6.10 -5.74
N LEU A 193 -5.08 5.16 -6.67
CA LEU A 193 -4.41 5.43 -7.95
C LEU A 193 -5.15 6.49 -8.76
N SER A 194 -6.46 6.32 -8.93
CA SER A 194 -7.32 7.18 -9.76
C SER A 194 -7.38 8.61 -9.23
N ILE A 195 -7.37 8.81 -7.91
CA ILE A 195 -7.43 10.15 -7.32
C ILE A 195 -6.02 10.76 -7.22
N ALA A 196 -5.05 10.01 -6.69
CA ALA A 196 -3.74 10.57 -6.36
C ALA A 196 -2.85 10.84 -7.57
N VAL A 197 -3.15 10.26 -8.74
CA VAL A 197 -2.44 10.60 -10.00
C VAL A 197 -2.61 12.07 -10.38
N PHE A 198 -3.69 12.73 -9.95
CA PHE A 198 -3.94 14.15 -10.23
C PHE A 198 -3.22 15.11 -9.27
N PHE A 199 -2.62 14.61 -8.19
CA PHE A 199 -1.87 15.46 -7.27
C PHE A 199 -0.52 15.87 -7.89
N PRO A 200 -0.01 17.09 -7.60
CA PRO A 200 1.30 17.52 -8.11
C PRO A 200 2.46 16.61 -7.70
N GLN A 201 3.57 16.70 -8.41
CA GLN A 201 4.82 16.06 -7.99
C GLN A 201 5.38 16.76 -6.74
N SER A 202 6.22 16.06 -5.97
CA SER A 202 7.03 16.67 -4.92
C SER A 202 7.77 17.92 -5.44
N PRO A 203 7.64 19.09 -4.77
CA PRO A 203 8.38 20.28 -5.14
C PRO A 203 9.90 20.05 -5.13
N LYS A 204 10.40 19.33 -4.12
CA LYS A 204 11.84 19.05 -3.96
C LYS A 204 12.37 18.20 -5.11
N HIS A 205 11.58 17.23 -5.59
CA HIS A 205 11.94 16.43 -6.75
C HIS A 205 12.02 17.28 -8.02
N LEU A 206 10.99 18.11 -8.28
CA LEU A 206 10.96 18.98 -9.45
C LEU A 206 12.16 19.95 -9.48
N TYR A 207 12.51 20.53 -8.33
CA TYR A 207 13.61 21.49 -8.25
C TYR A 207 14.99 20.84 -8.34
N ILE A 208 15.26 19.80 -7.55
CA ILE A 208 16.60 19.22 -7.43
C ILE A 208 16.93 18.27 -8.58
N TYR A 209 15.97 17.43 -9.00
CA TYR A 209 16.23 16.35 -9.96
C TYR A 209 15.83 16.74 -11.38
N ASN A 210 14.69 17.43 -11.53
CA ASN A 210 14.19 17.80 -12.86
C ASN A 210 14.65 19.20 -13.29
N HIS A 211 15.26 19.98 -12.39
CA HIS A 211 15.64 21.38 -12.61
C HIS A 211 14.49 22.27 -13.12
N ASP A 212 13.25 21.92 -12.76
CA ASP A 212 12.03 22.59 -13.22
C ASP A 212 11.51 23.56 -12.14
N THR A 213 12.10 24.75 -12.11
CA THR A 213 11.73 25.82 -11.18
C THR A 213 10.27 26.27 -11.33
N PRO A 214 9.72 26.49 -12.54
CA PRO A 214 8.32 26.88 -12.72
C PRO A 214 7.34 25.88 -12.10
N ARG A 215 7.44 24.59 -12.43
CA ARG A 215 6.53 23.57 -11.87
C ARG A 215 6.76 23.37 -10.37
N SER A 216 8.00 23.50 -9.90
CA SER A 216 8.26 23.47 -8.46
C SER A 216 7.50 24.58 -7.74
N LYS A 217 7.46 25.80 -8.28
CA LYS A 217 6.69 26.92 -7.68
C LYS A 217 5.20 26.63 -7.68
N GLU A 218 4.64 26.11 -8.77
CA GLU A 218 3.24 25.70 -8.86
C GLU A 218 2.87 24.63 -7.82
N SER A 219 3.74 23.63 -7.65
CA SER A 219 3.54 22.58 -6.64
C SER A 219 3.57 23.14 -5.21
N VAL A 220 4.53 24.03 -4.90
CA VAL A 220 4.55 24.74 -3.61
C VAL A 220 3.28 25.56 -3.40
N LEU A 221 2.83 26.32 -4.39
CA LEU A 221 1.57 27.09 -4.31
C LEU A 221 0.37 26.18 -4.06
N PHE A 222 0.33 25.01 -4.70
CA PHE A 222 -0.76 24.06 -4.53
C PHE A 222 -0.83 23.53 -3.08
N TYR A 223 0.29 23.08 -2.51
CA TYR A 223 0.31 22.49 -1.17
C TYR A 223 0.34 23.54 -0.05
N HIS A 224 1.12 24.61 -0.18
CA HIS A 224 1.34 25.59 0.88
C HIS A 224 0.30 26.74 0.83
N GLY A 225 -0.33 26.97 -0.33
CA GLY A 225 -1.25 28.10 -0.53
C GLY A 225 -0.54 29.45 -0.57
N SER A 226 -1.24 30.51 -0.16
CA SER A 226 -0.73 31.90 -0.14
C SER A 226 0.40 32.17 0.86
N VAL A 227 0.71 31.20 1.73
CA VAL A 227 1.81 31.26 2.71
C VAL A 227 3.15 30.84 2.09
N ALA A 228 3.17 30.57 0.78
CA ALA A 228 4.39 30.23 0.06
C ALA A 228 5.37 31.43 0.03
N ASN A 229 6.40 31.37 0.86
CA ASN A 229 7.44 32.39 0.91
C ASN A 229 8.54 32.05 -0.11
N PHE A 230 8.49 32.67 -1.29
CA PHE A 230 9.47 32.46 -2.36
C PHE A 230 10.78 33.26 -2.16
N GLY A 231 10.79 34.23 -1.24
CA GLY A 231 11.76 35.32 -1.16
C GLY A 231 13.20 34.96 -0.77
N GLN A 232 13.55 33.69 -0.58
CA GLN A 232 14.92 33.27 -0.24
C GLN A 232 15.40 31.96 -0.91
N ARG A 233 14.53 31.23 -1.64
CA ARG A 233 14.87 29.88 -2.15
C ARG A 233 15.06 29.78 -3.66
N PHE A 234 14.71 30.82 -4.41
CA PHE A 234 14.76 30.84 -5.89
C PHE A 234 15.44 32.12 -6.45
N GLY A 235 16.14 32.87 -5.60
CA GLY A 235 16.94 34.03 -5.97
C GLY A 235 18.39 33.64 -6.20
#